data_AF-A0A924D9A8-F1
#
_entry.id   AF-A0A924D9A8-F1
#
_cell.length_a   1.000
_cell.length_b   1.000
_cell.length_c   1.000
_cell.angle_alpha   90.00
_cell.angle_beta   90.00
_cell.angle_gamma   90.00
#
_symmetry.space_group_name_H-M   'P 1'
#
loop_
_entity.id
_entity.type
_entity.pdbx_description
1 polymer ?
#
loop_
_entity_poly.entity_id
_entity_poly.type
_entity_poly.pdbx_seq_one_letter_code
_entity_poly.pdbx_strand_id
1 'polypeptide(L)'
;MIPNLNLILLVFVGLSVIFAIVGGTLANRMPLQNSARTCIIIAIVTVFLFGGIGRSQVHQVGQGVFVLGLSLGFILALSLIAGYLWNPKVWKGGKRIAGMSLLCAGIALSLFGFLKIKFNELGSAITTLGIDKAPPKIEAKADQGSVDNLKSLYFAFETYTQDWDGLPPAEKWMDNEELASKITKNEWLHSPVVSDLHDDKFGYAYFTGVAGKKLNGKKLKEMPDAAKTPLLFESSDLSKSAKGDLTLLPKPGRNNGKNYVLYCDGTVKAE
;
A
#
# COMPACT_ATOMS: atom_id res chain seq x y z
N MET A 1 13.33 -1.28 10.84
CA MET A 1 13.23 -2.70 11.26
C MET A 1 12.04 -2.82 12.20
N ILE A 2 10.95 -3.45 11.76
CA ILE A 2 9.79 -3.67 12.63
C ILE A 2 10.11 -4.89 13.49
N PRO A 3 10.14 -4.79 14.84
CA PRO A 3 10.35 -5.95 15.69
C PRO A 3 9.31 -7.03 15.39
N ASN A 4 9.73 -8.30 15.43
CA ASN A 4 8.89 -9.43 15.06
C ASN A 4 7.57 -9.41 15.86
N LEU A 5 6.45 -9.29 15.14
CA LEU A 5 5.11 -9.11 15.69
C LEU A 5 4.76 -10.16 16.74
N ASN A 6 5.17 -11.40 16.48
CA ASN A 6 4.93 -12.53 17.36
C ASN A 6 5.67 -12.36 18.69
N LEU A 7 6.88 -11.79 18.67
CA LEU A 7 7.67 -11.55 19.87
C LEU A 7 7.00 -10.51 20.78
N ILE A 8 6.47 -9.44 20.18
CA ILE A 8 5.76 -8.39 20.93
C ILE A 8 4.55 -9.00 21.62
N LEU A 9 3.67 -9.68 20.89
CA LEU A 9 2.47 -10.30 21.45
C LEU A 9 2.82 -11.28 22.59
N LEU A 10 3.87 -12.08 22.43
CA LEU A 10 4.32 -13.05 23.42
C LEU A 10 4.82 -12.37 24.70
N VAL A 11 5.53 -11.24 24.58
CA VAL A 11 5.91 -10.39 25.72
C VAL A 11 4.69 -9.80 26.42
N PHE A 12 3.69 -9.31 25.68
CA PHE A 12 2.46 -8.77 26.25
C PHE A 12 1.67 -9.81 27.06
N VAL A 13 1.48 -11.01 26.49
CA VAL A 13 0.79 -12.11 27.16
C VAL A 13 1.59 -12.55 28.39
N GLY A 14 2.90 -12.71 28.26
CA GLY A 14 3.78 -13.11 29.37
C GLY A 14 3.73 -12.14 30.55
N LEU A 15 3.86 -10.83 30.30
CA LEU A 15 3.80 -9.81 31.35
C LEU A 15 2.42 -9.76 32.04
N SER A 16 1.35 -9.95 31.28
CA SER A 16 -0.01 -9.97 31.84
C SER A 16 -0.19 -11.14 32.82
N VAL A 17 0.29 -12.33 32.47
CA VAL A 17 0.26 -13.50 33.36
C VAL A 17 1.09 -13.25 34.63
N ILE A 18 2.30 -12.68 34.49
CA ILE A 18 3.16 -12.35 35.64
C ILE A 18 2.44 -11.39 36.59
N PHE A 19 1.83 -10.31 36.09
CA PHE A 19 1.11 -9.35 36.93
C PHE A 19 -0.10 -9.97 37.61
N ALA A 20 -0.82 -10.88 36.95
CA ALA A 20 -1.91 -11.62 37.59
C ALA A 20 -1.40 -12.51 38.76
N ILE A 21 -0.25 -13.19 38.59
CA ILE A 21 0.37 -13.97 39.67
C ILE A 21 0.78 -13.06 40.84
N VAL A 22 1.36 -11.88 40.55
CA VAL A 22 1.73 -10.90 41.57
C VAL A 22 0.50 -10.43 42.34
N GLY A 23 -0.60 -10.10 41.65
CA GLY A 23 -1.85 -9.69 42.31
C GLY A 23 -2.40 -10.77 43.25
N GLY A 24 -2.41 -12.03 42.78
CA GLY A 24 -2.88 -13.17 43.58
C GLY A 24 -1.99 -13.49 44.79
N THR A 25 -0.67 -13.32 44.64
CA THR A 25 0.28 -13.51 45.76
C THR A 25 0.18 -12.40 46.80
N LEU A 26 0.01 -11.14 46.39
CA LEU A 26 -0.24 -10.02 47.30
C LEU A 26 -1.54 -10.22 48.11
N ALA A 27 -2.59 -10.71 47.47
CA ALA A 27 -3.85 -11.09 48.12
C ALA A 27 -3.69 -12.17 49.20
N ASN A 28 -2.70 -13.07 49.05
CA ASN A 28 -2.48 -14.18 49.98
C ASN A 28 -1.63 -13.78 51.21
N ARG A 29 -0.77 -12.76 51.07
CA ARG A 29 0.25 -12.43 52.07
C ARG A 29 -0.09 -11.24 52.96
N MET A 30 -1.07 -10.42 52.59
CA MET A 30 -1.40 -9.20 53.31
C MET A 30 -2.86 -9.20 53.82
N PRO A 31 -3.16 -8.44 54.89
CA PRO A 31 -4.54 -8.17 55.29
C PRO A 31 -5.32 -7.58 54.10
N LEU A 32 -6.57 -8.01 53.93
CA LEU A 32 -7.42 -7.73 52.76
C LEU A 32 -7.46 -6.24 52.36
N GLN A 33 -7.52 -5.36 53.37
CA GLN A 33 -7.60 -3.91 53.18
C GLN A 33 -6.28 -3.32 52.68
N ASN A 34 -5.14 -3.90 53.08
CA ASN A 34 -3.81 -3.48 52.66
C ASN A 34 -3.47 -4.03 51.27
N SER A 35 -3.82 -5.29 50.98
CA SER A 35 -3.59 -5.89 49.67
C SER A 35 -4.35 -5.17 48.54
N ALA A 36 -5.59 -4.75 48.79
CA ALA A 36 -6.37 -3.99 47.81
C ALA A 36 -5.74 -2.63 47.50
N ARG A 37 -5.36 -1.89 48.55
CA ARG A 37 -4.70 -0.58 48.41
C ARG A 37 -3.38 -0.70 47.65
N THR A 38 -2.56 -1.70 47.98
CA THR A 38 -1.28 -1.95 47.29
C THR A 38 -1.49 -2.28 45.82
N CYS A 39 -2.47 -3.12 45.46
CA CYS A 39 -2.76 -3.43 44.06
C CYS A 39 -3.23 -2.19 43.27
N ILE A 40 -4.09 -1.37 43.86
CA ILE A 40 -4.56 -0.12 43.23
C ILE A 40 -3.40 0.86 43.01
N ILE A 41 -2.52 1.03 44.00
CA ILE A 41 -1.36 1.92 43.88
C ILE A 41 -0.41 1.43 42.77
N ILE A 42 -0.10 0.12 42.74
CA ILE A 42 0.77 -0.44 41.69
C ILE A 42 0.12 -0.28 40.31
N ALA A 43 -1.19 -0.49 40.18
CA ALA A 43 -1.92 -0.28 38.95
C ALA A 43 -1.83 1.17 38.46
N ILE A 44 -2.08 2.14 39.34
CA ILE A 44 -1.99 3.58 39.03
C ILE A 44 -0.56 3.94 38.60
N VAL A 45 0.45 3.56 39.40
CA VAL A 45 1.86 3.86 39.11
C VAL A 45 2.29 3.26 37.76
N THR A 46 1.82 2.05 37.44
CA THR A 46 2.11 1.39 36.16
C THR A 46 1.52 2.17 34.99
N VAL A 47 0.25 2.58 35.06
CA VAL A 47 -0.39 3.39 34.01
C VAL A 47 0.34 4.72 33.82
N PHE A 48 0.72 5.41 34.91
CA PHE A 48 1.42 6.68 34.84
C PHE A 48 2.86 6.55 34.32
N LEU A 49 3.59 5.49 34.68
CA LEU A 49 4.94 5.24 34.16
C LEU A 49 4.90 5.02 32.65
N PHE A 50 4.04 4.13 32.17
CA PHE A 50 3.96 3.84 30.75
C PHE A 50 3.33 4.98 29.93
N GLY A 51 2.37 5.71 30.50
CA GLY A 51 1.85 6.94 29.90
C GLY A 51 2.89 8.08 29.86
N GLY A 52 3.71 8.21 30.90
CA GLY A 52 4.80 9.18 30.97
C GLY A 52 5.93 8.90 29.97
N ILE A 53 6.37 7.64 29.89
CA ILE A 53 7.34 7.17 28.88
C ILE A 53 6.79 7.41 27.47
N GLY A 54 5.52 7.09 27.25
CA GLY A 54 4.88 7.38 25.97
C GLY A 54 4.88 8.87 25.66
N ARG A 55 4.50 9.73 26.61
CA ARG A 55 4.38 11.19 26.42
C ARG A 55 5.73 11.85 26.13
N SER A 56 6.79 11.47 26.84
CA SER A 56 8.13 12.04 26.61
C SER A 56 8.68 11.67 25.23
N GLN A 57 8.24 10.53 24.68
CA GLN A 57 8.67 10.01 23.38
C GLN A 57 7.72 10.42 22.23
N VAL A 58 6.56 11.03 22.48
CA VAL A 58 5.60 11.44 21.42
C VAL A 58 6.25 12.27 20.33
N HIS A 59 7.14 13.20 20.71
CA HIS A 59 7.81 14.09 19.76
C HIS A 59 8.89 13.38 18.91
N GLN A 60 9.41 12.24 19.36
CA GLN A 60 10.49 11.51 18.66
C GLN A 60 9.98 10.28 17.91
N VAL A 61 8.95 9.60 18.42
CA VAL A 61 8.53 8.27 17.94
C VAL A 61 7.05 8.23 17.50
N GLY A 62 6.37 9.39 17.56
CA GLY A 62 5.02 9.57 17.06
C GLY A 62 3.92 9.11 18.03
N GLN A 63 2.68 9.49 17.73
CA GLN A 63 1.49 9.20 18.56
C GLN A 63 1.24 7.70 18.76
N GLY A 64 1.68 6.84 17.83
CA GLY A 64 1.48 5.39 17.92
C GLY A 64 2.16 4.76 19.14
N VAL A 65 3.38 5.19 19.47
CA VAL A 65 4.13 4.65 20.62
C VAL A 65 3.51 5.07 21.96
N PHE A 66 2.94 6.28 22.03
CA PHE A 66 2.21 6.72 23.21
C PHE A 66 0.95 5.90 23.48
N VAL A 67 0.16 5.64 22.43
CA VAL A 67 -1.06 4.83 22.54
C VAL A 67 -0.70 3.40 22.96
N LEU A 68 0.37 2.82 22.41
CA LEU A 68 0.87 1.49 22.81
C LEU A 68 1.32 1.46 24.27
N GLY A 69 2.08 2.47 24.72
CA GLY A 69 2.52 2.57 26.11
C GLY A 69 1.34 2.63 27.09
N LEU A 70 0.39 3.54 26.86
CA LEU A 70 -0.83 3.63 27.69
C LEU A 70 -1.61 2.32 27.73
N SER A 71 -1.77 1.68 26.58
CA SER A 71 -2.48 0.40 26.46
C SER A 71 -1.78 -0.68 27.29
N LEU A 72 -0.45 -0.77 27.20
CA LEU A 72 0.35 -1.71 28.01
C LEU A 72 0.17 -1.47 29.50
N GLY A 73 0.29 -0.21 29.95
CA GLY A 73 0.12 0.12 31.36
C GLY A 73 -1.26 -0.27 31.90
N PHE A 74 -2.31 -0.07 31.10
CA PHE A 74 -3.68 -0.41 31.46
C PHE A 74 -3.91 -1.93 31.55
N ILE A 75 -3.36 -2.72 30.63
CA ILE A 75 -3.47 -4.19 30.64
C ILE A 75 -2.80 -4.78 31.87
N LEU A 76 -1.60 -4.29 32.21
CA LEU A 76 -0.87 -4.77 33.38
C LEU A 76 -1.62 -4.43 34.68
N ALA A 77 -2.21 -3.23 34.76
CA ALA A 77 -3.07 -2.82 35.85
C ALA A 77 -4.30 -3.74 36.00
N LEU A 78 -5.01 -4.03 34.90
CA LEU A 78 -6.16 -4.93 34.91
C LEU A 78 -5.78 -6.36 35.28
N SER A 79 -4.62 -6.84 34.79
CA SER A 79 -4.12 -8.18 35.09
C SER A 79 -3.79 -8.35 36.57
N LEU A 80 -3.17 -7.33 37.17
CA LEU A 80 -2.90 -7.29 38.61
C LEU A 80 -4.19 -7.34 39.43
N ILE A 81 -5.20 -6.54 39.05
CA ILE A 81 -6.51 -6.51 39.73
C ILE A 81 -7.24 -7.85 39.56
N ALA A 82 -7.21 -8.42 38.36
CA ALA A 82 -7.81 -9.73 38.09
C ALA A 82 -7.17 -10.83 38.94
N GLY A 83 -5.84 -10.84 39.03
CA GLY A 83 -5.09 -11.76 39.88
C GLY A 83 -5.44 -11.63 41.37
N TYR A 84 -5.57 -10.39 41.85
CA TYR A 84 -6.03 -10.11 43.22
C TYR A 84 -7.45 -10.67 43.47
N LEU A 85 -8.37 -10.44 42.55
CA LEU A 85 -9.78 -10.90 42.64
C LEU A 85 -9.92 -12.42 42.47
N TRP A 86 -8.93 -13.10 41.87
CA TRP A 86 -8.92 -14.55 41.70
C TRP A 86 -8.74 -15.31 43.03
N ASN A 87 -8.20 -14.65 44.05
CA ASN A 87 -7.83 -15.31 45.29
C ASN A 87 -9.09 -15.83 46.06
N PRO A 88 -9.16 -17.15 46.37
CA PRO A 88 -10.27 -17.75 47.11
C PRO A 88 -10.54 -17.12 48.48
N LYS A 89 -9.49 -16.66 49.16
CA LYS A 89 -9.56 -16.09 50.52
C LYS A 89 -10.14 -14.69 50.52
N VAL A 90 -9.97 -13.99 49.40
CA VAL A 90 -10.51 -12.66 49.20
C VAL A 90 -12.03 -12.82 49.18
N TRP A 91 -12.63 -13.48 48.19
CA TRP A 91 -14.08 -13.38 48.00
C TRP A 91 -14.74 -14.78 47.74
N LYS A 92 -15.74 -15.17 48.54
CA LYS A 92 -16.60 -16.35 48.33
C LYS A 92 -17.78 -15.99 47.39
N GLY A 93 -18.11 -16.86 46.43
CA GLY A 93 -19.24 -16.67 45.48
C GLY A 93 -18.85 -16.03 44.13
N GLY A 94 -19.84 -15.82 43.24
CA GLY A 94 -19.76 -15.54 41.78
C GLY A 94 -18.90 -14.36 41.28
N LYS A 95 -18.07 -13.79 42.13
CA LYS A 95 -17.20 -12.64 41.85
C LYS A 95 -15.82 -13.03 41.28
N ARG A 96 -15.46 -14.33 41.29
CA ARG A 96 -14.38 -14.87 40.45
C ARG A 96 -14.64 -14.66 38.96
N ILE A 97 -15.91 -14.74 38.56
CA ILE A 97 -16.34 -14.47 37.18
C ILE A 97 -16.03 -13.01 36.84
N ALA A 98 -16.25 -12.06 37.75
CA ALA A 98 -15.92 -10.65 37.52
C ALA A 98 -14.41 -10.41 37.33
N GLY A 99 -13.55 -11.10 38.09
CA GLY A 99 -12.10 -11.05 37.90
C GLY A 99 -11.66 -11.58 36.54
N MET A 100 -12.23 -12.71 36.11
CA MET A 100 -11.96 -13.27 34.78
C MET A 100 -12.48 -12.36 33.66
N SER A 101 -13.68 -11.80 33.81
CA SER A 101 -14.25 -10.86 32.84
C SER A 101 -13.39 -9.61 32.68
N LEU A 102 -12.80 -9.09 33.76
CA LEU A 102 -11.87 -7.96 33.70
C LEU A 102 -10.57 -8.31 32.97
N LEU A 103 -10.02 -9.51 33.19
CA LEU A 103 -8.85 -9.99 32.47
C LEU A 103 -9.13 -10.14 30.97
N CYS A 104 -10.23 -10.80 30.62
CA CYS A 104 -10.67 -10.98 29.23
C CYS A 104 -10.95 -9.63 28.55
N ALA A 105 -11.60 -8.69 29.24
CA ALA A 105 -11.84 -7.35 28.72
C ALA A 105 -10.53 -6.58 28.48
N GLY A 106 -9.55 -6.70 29.38
CA GLY A 106 -8.23 -6.09 29.20
C GLY A 106 -7.49 -6.63 27.97
N ILE A 107 -7.53 -7.95 27.76
CA ILE A 107 -6.94 -8.60 26.57
C ILE A 107 -7.70 -8.20 25.30
N ALA A 108 -9.03 -8.14 25.32
CA ALA A 108 -9.82 -7.74 24.15
C ALA A 108 -9.55 -6.28 23.75
N LEU A 109 -9.48 -5.36 24.73
CA LEU A 109 -9.17 -3.95 24.48
C LEU A 109 -7.75 -3.77 23.91
N SER A 110 -6.78 -4.59 24.33
CA SER A 110 -5.42 -4.53 23.80
C SER A 110 -5.34 -4.98 22.35
N LEU A 111 -5.99 -6.10 22.02
CA LEU A 111 -6.10 -6.59 20.65
C LEU A 111 -6.80 -5.57 19.75
N PHE A 112 -7.87 -4.92 20.24
CA PHE A 112 -8.59 -3.90 19.49
C PHE A 112 -7.75 -2.64 19.24
N GLY A 113 -7.04 -2.14 20.26
CA GLY A 113 -6.12 -1.02 20.11
C GLY A 113 -5.01 -1.31 19.10
N PHE A 114 -4.48 -2.53 19.13
CA PHE A 114 -3.47 -3.00 18.19
C PHE A 114 -3.98 -3.09 16.75
N LEU A 115 -5.16 -3.68 16.56
CA LEU A 115 -5.84 -3.75 15.26
C LEU A 115 -6.06 -2.35 14.67
N LYS A 116 -6.49 -1.38 15.49
CA LYS A 116 -6.72 -0.01 15.04
C LYS A 116 -5.43 0.66 14.51
N ILE A 117 -4.29 0.45 15.19
CA ILE A 117 -3.00 0.97 14.72
C ILE A 117 -2.65 0.36 13.36
N LYS A 118 -2.82 -0.95 13.21
CA LYS A 118 -2.55 -1.65 11.93
C LYS A 118 -3.49 -1.23 10.81
N PHE A 119 -4.77 -1.00 11.11
CA PHE A 119 -5.71 -0.46 10.14
C PHE A 119 -5.33 0.94 9.68
N ASN A 120 -4.81 1.79 10.57
CA ASN A 120 -4.33 3.12 10.18
C ASN A 120 -3.05 3.03 9.33
N GLU A 121 -2.10 2.16 9.67
CA GLU A 121 -0.91 1.90 8.84
C GLU A 121 -1.30 1.37 7.46
N LEU A 122 -2.22 0.39 7.42
CA LEU A 122 -2.76 -0.16 6.18
C LEU A 122 -3.47 0.91 5.36
N GLY A 123 -4.29 1.76 5.98
CA GLY A 123 -4.92 2.90 5.31
C GLY A 123 -3.89 3.85 4.69
N SER A 124 -2.83 4.20 5.44
CA SER A 124 -1.76 5.05 4.91
C SER A 124 -1.00 4.39 3.76
N ALA A 125 -0.79 3.06 3.80
CA ALA A 125 -0.17 2.30 2.73
C ALA A 125 -1.08 2.24 1.49
N ILE A 126 -2.38 2.01 1.67
CA ILE A 126 -3.40 2.04 0.61
C ILE A 126 -3.43 3.42 -0.07
N THR A 127 -3.40 4.50 0.70
CA THR A 127 -3.34 5.87 0.16
C THR A 127 -2.03 6.16 -0.57
N THR A 128 -0.91 5.66 -0.06
CA THR A 128 0.40 5.81 -0.71
C THR A 128 0.48 5.02 -2.02
N LEU A 129 -0.16 3.85 -2.07
CA LEU A 129 -0.28 3.02 -3.27
C LEU A 129 -1.37 3.52 -4.23
N GLY A 130 -2.13 4.56 -3.87
CA GLY A 130 -3.21 5.11 -4.69
C GLY A 130 -4.40 4.18 -4.89
N ILE A 131 -4.57 3.18 -4.03
CA ILE A 131 -5.64 2.17 -4.12
C ILE A 131 -6.99 2.74 -3.65
N ASP A 132 -6.98 3.77 -2.79
CA ASP A 132 -8.18 4.46 -2.28
C ASP A 132 -8.72 5.55 -3.22
N LYS A 133 -7.95 5.95 -4.23
CA LYS A 133 -8.41 6.89 -5.24
C LYS A 133 -9.30 6.13 -6.21
N ALA A 134 -10.62 6.21 -6.01
CA ALA A 134 -11.56 6.02 -7.10
C ALA A 134 -11.01 6.83 -8.30
N PRO A 135 -10.87 6.22 -9.49
CA PRO A 135 -10.28 6.91 -10.61
C PRO A 135 -11.05 8.22 -10.77
N PRO A 136 -10.36 9.38 -10.72
CA PRO A 136 -11.06 10.65 -10.89
C PRO A 136 -11.86 10.54 -12.19
N LYS A 137 -13.09 11.06 -12.20
CA LYS A 137 -13.83 11.21 -13.44
C LYS A 137 -13.11 12.32 -14.21
N ILE A 138 -12.08 11.92 -14.96
CA ILE A 138 -11.24 12.83 -15.74
C ILE A 138 -12.08 13.26 -16.93
N GLU A 139 -12.62 14.48 -16.88
CA GLU A 139 -12.90 15.21 -18.11
C GLU A 139 -11.54 15.50 -18.75
N ALA A 140 -11.17 14.69 -19.75
CA ALA A 140 -9.88 14.76 -20.39
C ALA A 140 -9.69 16.15 -21.02
N LYS A 141 -8.76 16.92 -20.47
CA LYS A 141 -8.15 18.03 -21.20
C LYS A 141 -7.53 17.43 -22.47
N ALA A 142 -7.95 17.92 -23.64
CA ALA A 142 -7.69 17.31 -24.94
C ALA A 142 -6.20 17.09 -25.27
N ASP A 143 -5.29 17.74 -24.55
CA ASP A 143 -3.84 17.74 -24.73
C ASP A 143 -3.06 16.82 -23.77
N GLN A 144 -3.58 16.51 -22.57
CA GLN A 144 -2.85 15.70 -21.59
C GLN A 144 -3.01 14.19 -21.81
N GLY A 145 -4.16 13.75 -22.33
CA GLY A 145 -4.47 12.32 -22.43
C GLY A 145 -3.54 11.56 -23.38
N SER A 146 -3.15 12.15 -24.52
CA SER A 146 -2.31 11.44 -25.51
C SER A 146 -0.91 11.12 -24.97
N VAL A 147 -0.31 12.07 -24.24
CA VAL A 147 1.03 11.90 -23.65
C VAL A 147 0.99 10.85 -22.55
N ASP A 148 -0.04 10.87 -21.71
CA ASP A 148 -0.18 9.91 -20.62
C ASP A 148 -0.45 8.49 -21.15
N ASN A 149 -1.32 8.34 -22.16
CA ASN A 149 -1.56 7.07 -22.85
C ASN A 149 -0.27 6.48 -23.44
N LEU A 150 0.52 7.29 -24.16
CA LEU A 150 1.81 6.85 -24.72
C LEU A 150 2.80 6.42 -23.63
N LYS A 151 2.89 7.14 -22.50
CA LYS A 151 3.73 6.73 -21.37
C LYS A 151 3.26 5.42 -20.73
N SER A 152 1.95 5.24 -20.58
CA SER A 152 1.40 3.98 -20.08
C SER A 152 1.71 2.81 -21.01
N LEU A 153 1.61 3.01 -22.32
CA LEU A 153 2.04 2.02 -23.31
C LEU A 153 3.54 1.75 -23.24
N TYR A 154 4.39 2.76 -23.02
CA TYR A 154 5.84 2.54 -22.81
C TYR A 154 6.10 1.53 -21.70
N PHE A 155 5.45 1.66 -20.54
CA PHE A 155 5.64 0.72 -19.42
C PHE A 155 5.14 -0.69 -19.75
N ALA A 156 4.06 -0.81 -20.53
CA ALA A 156 3.59 -2.12 -21.01
C ALA A 156 4.62 -2.79 -21.92
N PHE A 157 5.20 -2.04 -22.86
CA PHE A 157 6.29 -2.51 -23.73
C PHE A 157 7.57 -2.84 -22.94
N GLU A 158 7.97 -1.99 -21.98
CA GLU A 158 9.14 -2.25 -21.14
C GLU A 158 8.95 -3.55 -20.33
N THR A 159 7.77 -3.76 -19.75
CA THR A 159 7.44 -5.00 -19.03
C THR A 159 7.45 -6.21 -19.96
N TYR A 160 6.84 -6.10 -21.15
CA TYR A 160 6.91 -7.15 -22.17
C TYR A 160 8.35 -7.53 -22.51
N THR A 161 9.22 -6.54 -22.71
CA THR A 161 10.62 -6.79 -23.08
C THR A 161 11.44 -7.46 -21.97
N GLN A 162 11.06 -7.28 -20.70
CA GLN A 162 11.69 -7.97 -19.58
C GLN A 162 11.35 -9.47 -19.57
N ASP A 163 10.14 -9.82 -20.02
CA ASP A 163 9.67 -11.21 -20.04
C ASP A 163 10.16 -11.97 -21.30
N TRP A 164 10.24 -11.28 -22.46
CA TRP A 164 10.44 -11.92 -23.77
C TRP A 164 11.79 -11.61 -24.46
N ASP A 165 12.67 -10.82 -23.83
CA ASP A 165 13.97 -10.40 -24.37
C ASP A 165 13.93 -9.76 -25.78
N GLY A 166 12.81 -9.11 -26.09
CA GLY A 166 12.59 -8.53 -27.39
C GLY A 166 11.33 -7.70 -27.43
N LEU A 167 11.23 -6.89 -28.48
CA LEU A 167 10.02 -6.16 -28.81
C LEU A 167 9.04 -7.07 -29.57
N PRO A 168 7.71 -6.89 -29.41
CA PRO A 168 6.73 -7.70 -30.09
C PRO A 168 6.81 -7.49 -31.62
N PRO A 169 6.31 -8.46 -32.42
CA PRO A 169 6.17 -8.26 -33.86
C PRO A 169 5.22 -7.09 -34.17
N ALA A 170 5.42 -6.44 -35.31
CA ALA A 170 4.58 -5.30 -35.69
C ALA A 170 3.17 -5.73 -36.08
N GLU A 171 3.06 -6.87 -36.77
CA GLU A 171 1.80 -7.50 -37.12
C GLU A 171 0.94 -7.71 -35.88
N LYS A 172 -0.23 -7.06 -35.85
CA LYS A 172 -1.23 -7.26 -34.82
C LYS A 172 -0.68 -7.05 -33.39
N TRP A 173 0.19 -6.06 -33.21
CA TRP A 173 0.83 -5.81 -31.91
C TRP A 173 -0.19 -5.57 -30.79
N MET A 174 -1.36 -4.99 -31.06
CA MET A 174 -2.43 -4.81 -30.06
C MET A 174 -3.20 -6.11 -29.77
N ASP A 175 -3.11 -7.12 -30.64
CA ASP A 175 -3.71 -8.45 -30.43
C ASP A 175 -2.69 -9.45 -29.86
N ASN A 176 -1.45 -9.02 -29.61
CA ASN A 176 -0.46 -9.87 -28.95
C ASN A 176 -0.89 -10.10 -27.49
N GLU A 177 -1.32 -11.32 -27.16
CA GLU A 177 -1.88 -11.64 -25.84
C GLU A 177 -0.96 -11.26 -24.68
N GLU A 178 0.35 -11.46 -24.86
CA GLU A 178 1.37 -11.19 -23.86
C GLU A 178 1.51 -9.69 -23.60
N LEU A 179 1.57 -8.87 -24.66
CA LEU A 179 1.56 -7.41 -24.50
C LEU A 179 0.22 -6.90 -23.98
N ALA A 180 -0.89 -7.42 -24.51
CA ALA A 180 -2.25 -7.06 -24.10
C ALA A 180 -2.48 -7.30 -22.60
N SER A 181 -1.90 -8.38 -22.04
CA SER A 181 -1.95 -8.66 -20.60
C SER A 181 -1.28 -7.57 -19.72
N LYS A 182 -0.35 -6.79 -20.28
CA LYS A 182 0.34 -5.68 -19.58
C LYS A 182 -0.40 -4.35 -19.74
N ILE A 183 -1.35 -4.26 -20.66
CA ILE A 183 -2.16 -3.06 -20.90
C ILE A 183 -3.39 -3.13 -20.00
N THR A 184 -3.36 -2.42 -18.88
CA THR A 184 -4.44 -2.51 -17.87
C THR A 184 -5.73 -1.81 -18.25
N LYS A 185 -5.69 -0.90 -19.24
CA LYS A 185 -6.85 -0.12 -19.66
C LYS A 185 -6.90 0.02 -21.16
N ASN A 186 -8.08 -0.24 -21.75
CA ASN A 186 -8.30 -0.07 -23.18
C ASN A 186 -8.04 1.37 -23.62
N GLU A 187 -8.38 2.36 -22.78
CA GLU A 187 -8.21 3.79 -23.07
C GLU A 187 -6.78 4.18 -23.50
N TRP A 188 -5.75 3.43 -23.08
CA TRP A 188 -4.35 3.69 -23.45
C TRP A 188 -4.06 3.41 -24.92
N LEU A 189 -4.83 2.55 -25.57
CA LEU A 189 -4.67 2.19 -26.97
C LEU A 189 -5.29 3.24 -27.92
N HIS A 190 -6.03 4.21 -27.39
CA HIS A 190 -6.76 5.19 -28.16
C HIS A 190 -6.21 6.60 -27.93
N SER A 191 -6.00 7.34 -29.01
CA SER A 191 -5.75 8.78 -28.96
C SER A 191 -7.05 9.50 -28.61
N PRO A 192 -7.12 10.27 -27.50
CA PRO A 192 -8.33 10.97 -27.07
C PRO A 192 -8.78 12.06 -28.06
N VAL A 193 -7.91 12.48 -28.99
CA VAL A 193 -8.26 13.45 -30.04
C VAL A 193 -9.01 12.77 -31.20
N VAL A 194 -8.95 11.45 -31.31
CA VAL A 194 -9.47 10.67 -32.44
C VAL A 194 -10.67 9.81 -32.05
N SER A 195 -10.65 9.27 -30.84
CA SER A 195 -11.61 8.28 -30.36
C SER A 195 -12.30 8.74 -29.09
N ASP A 196 -13.59 8.44 -28.99
CA ASP A 196 -14.41 8.59 -27.78
C ASP A 196 -14.48 7.29 -26.96
N LEU A 197 -13.62 6.32 -27.26
CA LEU A 197 -13.57 4.97 -26.67
C LEU A 197 -14.74 4.04 -27.03
N HIS A 198 -15.71 4.50 -27.83
CA HIS A 198 -16.85 3.70 -28.29
C HIS A 198 -16.77 3.40 -29.79
N ASP A 199 -15.67 3.75 -30.44
CA ASP A 199 -15.38 3.50 -31.85
C ASP A 199 -14.12 2.65 -32.07
N ASP A 200 -13.98 2.09 -33.27
CA ASP A 200 -12.83 1.27 -33.69
C ASP A 200 -11.65 2.13 -34.18
N LYS A 201 -11.45 3.33 -33.61
CA LYS A 201 -10.33 4.22 -33.98
C LYS A 201 -9.29 4.27 -32.88
N PHE A 202 -8.04 4.04 -33.23
CA PHE A 202 -6.95 3.97 -32.24
C PHE A 202 -6.04 5.20 -32.31
N GLY A 203 -5.56 5.58 -33.49
CA GLY A 203 -4.78 6.81 -33.67
C GLY A 203 -3.33 6.75 -33.20
N TYR A 204 -2.82 5.59 -32.77
CA TYR A 204 -1.40 5.32 -32.56
C TYR A 204 -0.91 4.23 -33.52
N ALA A 205 0.31 4.39 -34.03
CA ALA A 205 0.99 3.36 -34.81
C ALA A 205 2.30 2.92 -34.17
N TYR A 206 2.67 1.66 -34.45
CA TYR A 206 3.92 1.07 -34.02
C TYR A 206 5.03 1.25 -35.05
N PHE A 207 6.19 1.76 -34.61
CA PHE A 207 7.31 2.02 -35.49
C PHE A 207 7.98 0.71 -35.96
N THR A 208 7.91 0.45 -37.26
CA THR A 208 8.40 -0.82 -37.84
C THR A 208 9.91 -0.99 -37.72
N GLY A 209 10.67 0.11 -37.58
CA GLY A 209 12.13 0.05 -37.43
C GLY A 209 12.64 -0.59 -36.13
N VAL A 210 11.76 -0.79 -35.14
CA VAL A 210 12.11 -1.46 -33.87
C VAL A 210 11.32 -2.74 -33.59
N ALA A 211 10.25 -2.99 -34.34
CA ALA A 211 9.39 -4.14 -34.12
C ALA A 211 10.13 -5.47 -34.28
N GLY A 212 9.89 -6.42 -33.38
CA GLY A 212 10.55 -7.73 -33.37
C GLY A 212 12.04 -7.70 -33.01
N LYS A 213 12.62 -6.54 -32.66
CA LYS A 213 14.04 -6.43 -32.35
C LYS A 213 14.34 -7.07 -31.00
N LYS A 214 15.34 -7.97 -30.97
CA LYS A 214 15.86 -8.58 -29.73
C LYS A 214 16.67 -7.57 -28.92
N LEU A 215 16.57 -7.65 -27.59
CA LEU A 215 17.31 -6.76 -26.68
C LEU A 215 18.54 -7.42 -26.05
N ASN A 216 18.66 -8.75 -26.08
CA ASN A 216 19.80 -9.51 -25.56
C ASN A 216 20.10 -9.19 -24.08
N GLY A 217 19.08 -9.24 -23.23
CA GLY A 217 19.10 -8.97 -21.79
C GLY A 217 19.13 -7.48 -21.42
N LYS A 218 19.10 -6.57 -22.39
CA LYS A 218 19.12 -5.12 -22.14
C LYS A 218 17.71 -4.57 -21.95
N LYS A 219 17.60 -3.49 -21.18
CA LYS A 219 16.33 -2.75 -21.08
C LYS A 219 16.06 -1.96 -22.36
N LEU A 220 14.79 -1.67 -22.64
CA LEU A 220 14.38 -0.90 -23.82
C LEU A 220 15.11 0.46 -23.93
N LYS A 221 15.23 1.17 -22.81
CA LYS A 221 15.98 2.44 -22.71
C LYS A 221 17.50 2.34 -22.88
N GLU A 222 18.06 1.12 -22.81
CA GLU A 222 19.49 0.84 -22.99
C GLU A 222 19.80 0.43 -24.44
N MET A 223 18.80 0.40 -25.32
CA MET A 223 19.00 0.19 -26.74
C MET A 223 19.87 1.32 -27.34
N PRO A 224 20.77 1.02 -28.30
CA PRO A 224 21.47 2.06 -29.03
C PRO A 224 20.49 3.08 -29.62
N ASP A 225 20.79 4.37 -29.42
CA ASP A 225 19.97 5.50 -29.88
C ASP A 225 18.52 5.49 -29.35
N ALA A 226 18.25 4.90 -28.18
CA ALA A 226 16.89 4.82 -27.62
C ALA A 226 16.14 6.17 -27.58
N ALA A 227 16.84 7.26 -27.22
CA ALA A 227 16.28 8.63 -27.16
C ALA A 227 15.95 9.28 -28.52
N LYS A 228 16.37 8.65 -29.62
CA LYS A 228 16.15 9.09 -31.00
C LYS A 228 15.37 8.07 -31.83
N THR A 229 15.14 6.88 -31.28
CA THR A 229 14.44 5.81 -31.97
C THR A 229 12.96 5.80 -31.56
N PRO A 230 12.01 6.07 -32.48
CA PRO A 230 10.60 6.00 -32.16
C PRO A 230 10.17 4.59 -31.77
N LEU A 231 9.26 4.50 -30.80
CA LEU A 231 8.57 3.29 -30.41
C LEU A 231 7.13 3.35 -30.94
N LEU A 232 6.32 4.28 -30.43
CA LEU A 232 4.95 4.54 -30.86
C LEU A 232 4.81 5.98 -31.30
N PHE A 233 3.87 6.28 -32.19
CA PHE A 233 3.63 7.65 -32.63
C PHE A 233 2.16 7.85 -33.03
N GLU A 234 1.69 9.09 -32.99
CA GLU A 234 0.35 9.41 -33.49
C GLU A 234 0.25 9.18 -34.98
N SER A 235 -0.81 8.50 -35.42
CA SER A 235 -0.94 8.03 -36.80
C SER A 235 -2.21 8.51 -37.48
N SER A 236 -2.08 8.85 -38.77
CA SER A 236 -3.20 9.09 -39.67
C SER A 236 -3.98 7.81 -39.98
N ASP A 237 -3.33 6.65 -39.89
CA ASP A 237 -3.99 5.34 -39.91
C ASP A 237 -4.65 5.07 -38.55
N LEU A 238 -5.98 4.94 -38.58
CA LEU A 238 -6.80 4.77 -37.38
C LEU A 238 -7.12 3.31 -37.07
N SER A 239 -6.67 2.38 -37.91
CA SER A 239 -6.93 0.95 -37.75
C SER A 239 -6.24 0.37 -36.50
N LYS A 240 -6.82 -0.73 -35.98
CA LYS A 240 -6.21 -1.48 -34.89
C LYS A 240 -4.84 -2.01 -35.32
N SER A 241 -3.86 -1.92 -34.43
CA SER A 241 -2.48 -2.34 -34.70
C SER A 241 -1.84 -1.65 -35.92
N ALA A 242 -2.20 -0.38 -36.19
CA ALA A 242 -1.51 0.43 -37.18
C ALA A 242 0.01 0.36 -36.95
N LYS A 243 0.78 0.32 -38.04
CA LYS A 243 2.23 0.20 -38.03
C LYS A 243 2.81 0.87 -39.25
N GLY A 244 4.02 1.41 -39.12
CA GLY A 244 4.73 2.00 -40.25
C GLY A 244 5.92 2.85 -39.80
N ASP A 245 6.30 3.79 -40.65
CA ASP A 245 7.27 4.82 -40.33
C ASP A 245 6.58 6.16 -40.03
N LEU A 246 7.38 7.20 -39.76
CA LEU A 246 6.87 8.53 -39.43
C LEU A 246 6.18 9.25 -40.61
N THR A 247 6.11 8.65 -41.81
CA THR A 247 5.31 9.22 -42.90
C THR A 247 3.82 9.18 -42.61
N LEU A 248 3.38 8.29 -41.70
CA LEU A 248 2.00 8.17 -41.25
C LEU A 248 1.58 9.26 -40.23
N LEU A 249 2.49 10.14 -39.79
CA LEU A 249 2.12 11.25 -38.91
C LEU A 249 1.00 12.12 -39.53
N PRO A 250 -0.06 12.46 -38.78
CA PRO A 250 -1.12 13.35 -39.25
C PRO A 250 -0.59 14.71 -39.75
N LYS A 251 -1.15 15.20 -40.86
CA LYS A 251 -0.85 16.51 -41.44
C LYS A 251 -2.16 17.25 -41.74
N PRO A 252 -2.49 18.35 -41.02
CA PRO A 252 -1.75 18.93 -39.89
C PRO A 252 -1.74 18.00 -38.66
N GLY A 253 -0.82 18.26 -37.72
CA GLY A 253 -0.76 17.53 -36.46
C GLY A 253 -2.00 17.76 -35.58
N ARG A 254 -2.39 16.76 -34.80
CA ARG A 254 -3.68 16.75 -34.08
C ARG A 254 -3.67 17.52 -32.75
N ASN A 255 -2.52 17.68 -32.12
CA ASN A 255 -2.38 18.31 -30.81
C ASN A 255 -1.84 19.72 -30.97
N ASN A 256 -2.75 20.68 -31.19
CA ASN A 256 -2.39 22.08 -31.46
C ASN A 256 -1.40 22.22 -32.63
N GLY A 257 -1.61 21.45 -33.71
CA GLY A 257 -0.76 21.45 -34.90
C GLY A 257 0.48 20.55 -34.82
N LYS A 258 0.70 19.86 -33.68
CA LYS A 258 1.83 18.94 -33.47
C LYS A 258 1.37 17.49 -33.34
N ASN A 259 2.28 16.56 -33.52
CA ASN A 259 2.06 15.13 -33.28
C ASN A 259 2.95 14.64 -32.14
N TYR A 260 2.44 13.74 -31.30
CA TYR A 260 3.24 13.11 -30.26
C TYR A 260 3.93 11.84 -30.75
N VAL A 261 5.22 11.73 -30.42
CA VAL A 261 6.07 10.57 -30.69
C VAL A 261 6.68 10.09 -29.37
N LEU A 262 6.45 8.82 -29.06
CA LEU A 262 7.08 8.10 -27.96
C LEU A 262 8.38 7.44 -28.45
N TYR A 263 9.47 7.64 -27.73
CA TYR A 263 10.78 7.07 -28.02
C TYR A 263 11.09 5.87 -27.14
N CYS A 264 12.05 5.03 -27.55
CA CYS A 264 12.45 3.84 -26.81
C CYS A 264 13.11 4.13 -25.45
N ASP A 265 13.46 5.38 -25.13
CA ASP A 265 13.90 5.79 -23.80
C ASP A 265 12.74 6.15 -22.84
N GLY A 266 11.50 6.10 -23.33
CA GLY A 266 10.30 6.45 -22.57
C GLY A 266 9.92 7.93 -22.64
N THR A 267 10.67 8.76 -23.38
CA THR A 267 10.31 10.15 -23.59
C THR A 267 9.23 10.31 -24.66
N VAL A 268 8.33 11.27 -24.46
CA VAL A 268 7.32 11.67 -25.46
C VAL A 268 7.65 13.08 -25.91
N LYS A 269 7.79 13.31 -27.22
CA LYS A 269 8.07 14.64 -27.82
C LYS A 269 6.95 15.05 -28.76
N ALA A 270 6.75 16.35 -28.88
CA ALA A 270 5.83 16.95 -29.83
C ALA A 270 6.62 17.38 -31.08
N GLU A 271 6.34 16.72 -32.21
CA GLU A 271 6.95 16.93 -33.52
C GLU A 271 6.02 17.71 -34.46
#